data_AF-A0A9X3NA45-F1
#
_entry.id   AF-A0A9X3NA45-F1
#
_cell.length_a   1.000
_cell.length_b   1.000
_cell.length_c   1.000
_cell.angle_alpha   90.00
_cell.angle_beta   90.00
_cell.angle_gamma   90.00
#
_symmetry.space_group_name_H-M   'P 1'
#
loop_
_entity.id
_entity.type
_entity.pdbx_description
1 polymer ?
#
loop_
_entity_poly.entity_id
_entity_poly.type
_entity_poly.pdbx_seq_one_letter_code
_entity_poly.pdbx_strand_id
1 'polypeptide(L)'
;MVISSHLQRLSAYSALLAEALDVEADGVRVASRLHDVGMAGTADAALTKSGPLTREERTEMQEHTELGYAMLAGSGVDVLEIAAEIALTHHERWDGTGYPRRLEGDDIPISGRIVAVADAFDALTTDRAYRTAGSVEDAVEVLRAERNRQFDARVVDAFLEHLDDVRAILAEFPAPVEVVDPARDGDGAPMTLQAAAATLAISPSRLRRWADEGRISAVRTAGGHRRFPLEAVRKLAAERGVRPNVRPVEPPEEPLPILAQQLRGFGAQMVSAAAAAVYREGPHGWFASELAREDLREWMSTLETACERGVYPPVLQASDALMKHAHSHAASLLERHAFLERFGQVAVRALVRAGAARTEIAYTRRLFTALQQGLLEKRG
;
A
#
# COMPACT_ATOMS: atom_id res chain seq x y z
N MET A 1 -8.65 -12.58 10.63
CA MET A 1 -8.16 -11.22 10.96
C MET A 1 -6.73 -11.13 10.45
N VAL A 2 -6.50 -10.53 9.28
CA VAL A 2 -5.14 -10.40 8.72
C VAL A 2 -4.53 -9.18 9.39
N ILE A 3 -3.64 -9.41 10.36
CA ILE A 3 -2.77 -8.35 10.89
C ILE A 3 -1.85 -7.94 9.72
N SER A 4 -1.74 -6.64 9.44
CA SER A 4 -0.83 -6.14 8.41
C SER A 4 0.57 -6.69 8.64
N SER A 5 1.30 -7.10 7.59
CA SER A 5 2.66 -7.62 7.76
C SER A 5 3.60 -6.58 8.37
N HIS A 6 3.30 -5.29 8.22
CA HIS A 6 3.95 -4.20 8.97
C HIS A 6 3.82 -4.38 10.48
N LEU A 7 2.60 -4.59 11.01
CA LEU A 7 2.40 -4.74 12.45
C LEU A 7 3.01 -6.04 12.99
N GLN A 8 3.12 -7.08 12.15
CA GLN A 8 3.83 -8.32 12.52
C GLN A 8 5.33 -8.08 12.63
N ARG A 9 5.94 -7.46 11.61
CA ARG A 9 7.37 -7.11 11.62
C ARG A 9 7.72 -6.15 12.74
N LEU A 10 6.97 -5.05 12.88
CA LEU A 10 7.17 -4.05 13.93
C LEU A 10 7.11 -4.68 15.33
N SER A 11 6.12 -5.53 15.57
CA SER A 11 5.97 -6.27 16.83
C SER A 11 7.18 -7.17 17.11
N ALA A 12 7.64 -7.91 16.10
CA ALA A 12 8.79 -8.81 16.21
C ALA A 12 10.12 -8.07 16.40
N TYR A 13 10.38 -7.01 15.63
CA TYR A 13 11.56 -6.15 15.80
C TYR A 13 11.58 -5.53 17.19
N SER A 14 10.45 -4.99 17.65
CA SER A 14 10.38 -4.32 18.96
C SER A 14 10.61 -5.30 20.11
N ALA A 15 10.11 -6.53 20.00
CA ALA A 15 10.36 -7.59 20.97
C ALA A 15 11.85 -7.97 21.02
N LEU A 16 12.45 -8.24 19.85
CA LEU A 16 13.86 -8.58 19.72
C LEU A 16 14.77 -7.50 20.35
N LEU A 17 14.49 -6.23 20.08
CA LEU A 17 15.24 -5.11 20.63
C LEU A 17 15.01 -4.93 22.13
N ALA A 18 13.79 -5.16 22.61
CA ALA A 18 13.50 -5.10 24.05
C ALA A 18 14.29 -6.18 24.80
N GLU A 19 14.31 -7.42 24.30
CA GLU A 19 15.12 -8.51 24.87
C GLU A 19 16.61 -8.16 24.88
N ALA A 20 17.14 -7.63 23.76
CA ALA A 20 18.54 -7.23 23.65
C ALA A 20 18.96 -6.11 24.62
N LEU A 21 18.00 -5.33 25.10
CA LEU A 21 18.21 -4.19 25.99
C LEU A 21 17.77 -4.47 27.44
N ASP A 22 17.48 -5.73 27.78
CA ASP A 22 16.97 -6.16 29.09
C ASP A 22 15.67 -5.44 29.50
N VAL A 23 14.82 -5.13 28.53
CA VAL A 23 13.46 -4.57 28.72
C VAL A 23 12.43 -5.68 28.58
N GLU A 24 11.33 -5.60 29.34
CA GLU A 24 10.23 -6.57 29.27
C GLU A 24 9.62 -6.60 27.85
N ALA A 25 9.85 -7.71 27.14
CA ALA A 25 9.61 -7.80 25.71
C ALA A 25 8.15 -8.07 25.34
N ASP A 26 7.39 -8.81 26.15
CA ASP A 26 6.01 -9.17 25.82
C ASP A 26 5.11 -7.94 25.80
N GLY A 27 5.29 -7.03 26.77
CA GLY A 27 4.62 -5.73 26.84
C GLY A 27 4.91 -4.88 25.60
N VAL A 28 6.19 -4.66 25.28
CA VAL A 28 6.60 -3.88 24.10
C VAL A 28 6.14 -4.51 22.79
N ARG A 29 6.21 -5.85 22.68
CA ARG A 29 5.75 -6.62 21.51
C ARG A 29 4.27 -6.37 21.20
N VAL A 30 3.43 -6.39 22.23
CA VAL A 30 1.97 -6.22 22.07
C VAL A 30 1.63 -4.74 21.90
N ALA A 31 2.24 -3.88 22.71
CA ALA A 31 1.96 -2.45 22.74
C ALA A 31 2.36 -1.72 21.44
N SER A 32 3.49 -2.09 20.82
CA SER A 32 3.98 -1.46 19.59
C SER A 32 3.00 -1.53 18.42
N ARG A 33 2.09 -2.52 18.41
CA ARG A 33 1.05 -2.66 17.37
C ARG A 33 0.03 -1.53 17.40
N LEU A 34 -0.02 -0.75 18.46
CA LEU A 34 -0.94 0.35 18.68
C LEU A 34 -0.29 1.74 18.51
N HIS A 35 0.98 1.83 18.09
CA HIS A 35 1.69 3.11 17.96
C HIS A 35 0.92 4.14 17.11
N ASP A 36 0.30 3.68 16.02
CA ASP A 36 -0.48 4.50 15.07
C ASP A 36 -2.00 4.50 15.36
N VAL A 37 -2.48 4.04 16.51
CA VAL A 37 -3.94 3.92 16.77
C VAL A 37 -4.66 5.27 16.65
N GLY A 38 -4.00 6.37 16.98
CA GLY A 38 -4.55 7.71 16.89
C GLY A 38 -4.79 8.19 15.45
N MET A 39 -4.24 7.50 14.44
CA MET A 39 -4.51 7.79 13.03
C MET A 39 -5.99 7.58 12.67
N ALA A 40 -6.74 6.81 13.47
CA ALA A 40 -8.19 6.68 13.34
C ALA A 40 -8.94 8.01 13.58
N GLY A 41 -8.32 8.98 14.25
CA GLY A 41 -8.87 10.31 14.51
C GLY A 41 -8.40 11.39 13.52
N THR A 42 -7.46 11.10 12.63
CA THR A 42 -6.89 12.05 11.65
C THR A 42 -7.76 12.14 10.39
N ALA A 43 -7.89 13.31 9.76
CA ALA A 43 -8.73 13.46 8.58
C ALA A 43 -8.22 12.70 7.35
N ASP A 44 -9.14 12.06 6.62
CA ASP A 44 -8.88 11.25 5.42
C ASP A 44 -8.06 11.97 4.34
N ALA A 45 -8.18 13.29 4.22
CA ALA A 45 -7.49 14.09 3.22
C ALA A 45 -5.96 14.12 3.43
N ALA A 46 -5.50 14.15 4.68
CA ALA A 46 -4.07 14.10 5.00
C ALA A 46 -3.51 12.67 4.81
N LEU A 47 -4.28 11.64 5.15
CA LEU A 47 -3.89 10.23 5.06
C LEU A 47 -3.78 9.69 3.62
N THR A 48 -4.52 10.28 2.67
CA THR A 48 -4.62 9.76 1.29
C THR A 48 -3.90 10.61 0.23
N LYS A 49 -3.15 11.63 0.66
CA LYS A 49 -2.47 12.56 -0.24
C LYS A 49 -1.26 11.94 -0.95
N SER A 50 -1.27 11.97 -2.28
CA SER A 50 -0.19 11.43 -3.14
C SER A 50 0.98 12.40 -3.36
N GLY A 51 1.22 13.35 -2.45
CA GLY A 51 2.24 14.39 -2.58
C GLY A 51 2.68 14.93 -1.22
N PRO A 52 3.67 15.85 -1.16
CA PRO A 52 4.14 16.38 0.10
C PRO A 52 3.01 17.08 0.86
N LEU A 53 2.96 16.83 2.17
CA LEU A 53 2.05 17.51 3.07
C LEU A 53 2.43 18.99 3.19
N THR A 54 1.43 19.84 3.20
CA THR A 54 1.53 21.23 3.67
C THR A 54 1.93 21.26 5.14
N ARG A 55 2.28 22.44 5.65
CA ARG A 55 2.66 22.59 7.06
C ARG A 55 1.48 22.28 7.98
N GLU A 56 0.28 22.68 7.58
CA GLU A 56 -0.97 22.49 8.29
C GLU A 56 -1.34 21.00 8.32
N GLU A 57 -1.35 20.33 7.17
CA GLU A 57 -1.60 18.88 7.09
C GLU A 57 -0.54 18.06 7.85
N ARG A 58 0.72 18.52 7.87
CA ARG A 58 1.77 17.89 8.68
C ARG A 58 1.48 18.04 10.17
N THR A 59 1.00 19.20 10.59
CA THR A 59 0.65 19.46 11.99
C THR A 59 -0.51 18.57 12.41
N GLU A 60 -1.57 18.51 11.59
CA GLU A 60 -2.71 17.61 11.78
C GLU A 60 -2.28 16.13 11.81
N MET A 61 -1.36 15.71 10.95
CA MET A 61 -0.82 14.35 11.01
C MET A 61 -0.04 14.08 12.29
N GLN A 62 0.67 15.04 12.87
CA GLN A 62 1.42 14.84 14.11
C GLN A 62 0.50 14.59 15.31
N GLU A 63 -0.75 15.08 15.27
CA GLU A 63 -1.75 14.93 16.33
C GLU A 63 -2.12 13.45 16.61
N HIS A 64 -1.85 12.52 15.69
CA HIS A 64 -2.13 11.09 15.93
C HIS A 64 -1.40 10.56 17.17
N THR A 65 -0.25 11.12 17.51
CA THR A 65 0.52 10.72 18.70
C THR A 65 -0.23 11.05 19.99
N GLU A 66 -0.71 12.29 20.11
CA GLU A 66 -1.49 12.76 21.26
C GLU A 66 -2.88 12.12 21.31
N LEU A 67 -3.54 11.93 20.17
CA LEU A 67 -4.81 11.21 20.08
C LEU A 67 -4.67 9.75 20.50
N GLY A 68 -3.62 9.06 20.04
CA GLY A 68 -3.32 7.69 20.43
C GLY A 68 -3.06 7.57 21.93
N TYR A 69 -2.28 8.48 22.49
CA TYR A 69 -2.09 8.57 23.95
C TYR A 69 -3.43 8.75 24.69
N ALA A 70 -4.26 9.70 24.27
CA ALA A 70 -5.54 9.98 24.91
C ALA A 70 -6.54 8.80 24.83
N MET A 71 -6.44 7.96 23.79
CA MET A 71 -7.26 6.76 23.65
C MET A 71 -6.83 5.61 24.58
N LEU A 72 -5.55 5.55 24.95
CA LEU A 72 -4.95 4.39 25.62
C LEU A 72 -4.60 4.64 27.09
N ALA A 73 -4.24 5.88 27.44
CA ALA A 73 -3.79 6.24 28.78
C ALA A 73 -4.90 6.15 29.83
N GLY A 74 -4.53 5.83 31.07
CA GLY A 74 -5.48 5.80 32.20
C GLY A 74 -6.43 4.59 32.16
N SER A 75 -6.08 3.56 31.40
CA SER A 75 -6.80 2.30 31.33
C SER A 75 -6.60 1.44 32.59
N GLY A 76 -5.47 1.63 33.29
CA GLY A 76 -5.06 0.80 34.43
C GLY A 76 -4.58 -0.60 34.04
N VAL A 77 -4.38 -0.86 32.75
CA VAL A 77 -3.84 -2.12 32.23
C VAL A 77 -2.42 -1.87 31.71
N ASP A 78 -1.43 -2.54 32.29
CA ASP A 78 0.01 -2.29 32.04
C ASP A 78 0.37 -2.21 30.55
N VAL A 79 -0.10 -3.16 29.73
CA VAL A 79 0.20 -3.17 28.28
C VAL A 79 -0.38 -1.96 27.53
N LEU A 80 -1.52 -1.43 27.98
CA LEU A 80 -2.13 -0.25 27.38
C LEU A 80 -1.46 1.04 27.84
N GLU A 81 -0.92 1.08 29.06
CA GLU A 81 -0.09 2.21 29.51
C GLU A 81 1.22 2.26 28.71
N ILE A 82 1.87 1.11 28.47
CA ILE A 82 3.04 1.02 27.56
C ILE A 82 2.65 1.44 26.14
N ALA A 83 1.47 1.03 25.67
CA ALA A 83 1.00 1.41 24.33
C ALA A 83 0.72 2.92 24.22
N ALA A 84 0.17 3.54 25.27
CA ALA A 84 -0.02 4.98 25.33
C ALA A 84 1.32 5.71 25.27
N GLU A 85 2.30 5.23 26.06
CA GLU A 85 3.67 5.76 26.06
C GLU A 85 4.31 5.69 24.66
N ILE A 86 4.23 4.54 23.99
CA ILE A 86 4.72 4.35 22.62
C ILE A 86 4.01 5.28 21.64
N ALA A 87 2.68 5.32 21.67
CA ALA A 87 1.88 6.14 20.76
C ALA A 87 2.28 7.62 20.85
N LEU A 88 2.53 8.10 22.07
CA LEU A 88 2.95 9.48 22.31
C LEU A 88 4.39 9.75 21.86
N THR A 89 5.30 8.79 21.97
CA THR A 89 6.74 9.07 21.95
C THR A 89 7.53 8.44 20.80
N HIS A 90 6.94 7.57 19.98
CA HIS A 90 7.66 6.89 18.88
C HIS A 90 8.15 7.81 17.75
N HIS A 91 7.72 9.07 17.74
CA HIS A 91 8.19 10.13 16.85
C HIS A 91 9.04 11.21 17.53
N GLU A 92 9.32 11.05 18.84
CA GLU A 92 10.34 11.84 19.50
C GLU A 92 11.72 11.52 18.92
N ARG A 93 12.60 12.50 18.91
CA ARG A 93 13.97 12.36 18.39
C ARG A 93 14.94 12.50 19.54
N TRP A 94 15.98 11.67 19.56
CA TRP A 94 17.00 11.70 20.61
C TRP A 94 17.60 13.10 20.84
N ASP A 95 17.72 13.91 19.79
CA ASP A 95 18.21 15.30 19.79
C ASP A 95 17.17 16.36 20.20
N GLY A 96 15.97 15.98 20.64
CA GLY A 96 14.90 16.90 21.06
C GLY A 96 14.17 17.60 19.91
N THR A 97 14.46 17.28 18.65
CA THR A 97 13.81 17.92 17.49
C THR A 97 12.55 17.19 17.00
N GLY A 98 12.10 16.18 17.74
CA GLY A 98 10.91 15.37 17.45
C GLY A 98 9.58 16.04 17.79
N TYR A 99 8.54 15.23 17.90
CA TYR A 99 7.19 15.65 18.28
C TYR A 99 6.49 14.51 19.06
N PRO A 100 5.44 14.81 19.84
CA PRO A 100 4.78 16.12 20.04
C PRO A 100 5.41 16.97 21.14
N ARG A 101 6.12 16.37 22.11
CA ARG A 101 6.61 17.04 23.32
C ARG A 101 8.05 17.50 23.22
N ARG A 102 8.80 17.07 22.20
CA ARG A 102 10.22 17.42 22.00
C ARG A 102 11.08 16.95 23.18
N LEU A 103 10.82 15.73 23.62
CA LEU A 103 11.62 15.07 24.64
C LEU A 103 13.02 14.79 24.07
N GLU A 104 14.06 14.90 24.89
CA GLU A 104 15.44 14.62 24.48
C GLU A 104 16.05 13.49 25.31
N GLY A 105 16.95 12.73 24.70
CA GLY A 105 17.71 11.71 25.40
C GLY A 105 16.83 10.72 26.19
N ASP A 106 17.17 10.55 27.47
CA ASP A 106 16.51 9.61 28.37
C ASP A 106 15.13 10.05 28.86
N ASP A 107 14.71 11.30 28.59
CA ASP A 107 13.32 11.72 28.83
C ASP A 107 12.35 11.02 27.88
N ILE A 108 12.84 10.51 26.75
CA ILE A 108 12.08 9.62 25.87
C ILE A 108 12.07 8.23 26.51
N PRO A 109 10.89 7.64 26.79
CA PRO A 109 10.81 6.29 27.33
C PRO A 109 11.47 5.26 26.41
N ILE A 110 12.06 4.21 27.00
CA ILE A 110 12.80 3.20 26.23
C ILE A 110 11.91 2.46 25.23
N SER A 111 10.63 2.27 25.55
CA SER A 111 9.62 1.69 24.66
C SER A 111 9.45 2.51 23.37
N GLY A 112 9.34 3.84 23.49
CA GLY A 112 9.26 4.77 22.35
C GLY A 112 10.53 4.77 21.50
N ARG A 113 11.70 4.73 22.14
CA ARG A 113 13.00 4.65 21.45
C ARG A 113 13.17 3.37 20.65
N ILE A 114 12.76 2.23 21.21
CA ILE A 114 12.75 0.93 20.52
C ILE A 114 11.84 0.98 19.29
N VAL A 115 10.60 1.44 19.47
CA VAL A 115 9.62 1.48 18.37
C VAL A 115 10.02 2.47 17.29
N ALA A 116 10.64 3.60 17.63
CA ALA A 116 11.15 4.57 16.66
C ALA A 116 12.17 3.95 15.69
N VAL A 117 13.10 3.13 16.18
CA VAL A 117 14.08 2.42 15.35
C VAL A 117 13.39 1.33 14.52
N ALA A 118 12.50 0.54 15.15
CA ALA A 118 11.79 -0.54 14.47
C ALA A 118 10.87 -0.03 13.34
N ASP A 119 10.10 1.04 13.56
CA ASP A 119 9.24 1.64 12.55
C ASP A 119 10.06 2.31 11.44
N ALA A 120 11.12 3.05 11.78
CA ALA A 120 11.99 3.64 10.78
C ALA A 120 12.60 2.58 9.85
N PHE A 121 13.10 1.48 10.41
CA PHE A 121 13.63 0.37 9.61
C PHE A 121 12.56 -0.28 8.74
N ASP A 122 11.39 -0.58 9.30
CA ASP A 122 10.30 -1.18 8.54
C ASP A 122 9.85 -0.27 7.40
N ALA A 123 9.67 1.01 7.70
CA ALA A 123 9.35 2.03 6.70
C ALA A 123 10.40 2.06 5.60
N LEU A 124 11.70 2.03 5.94
CA LEU A 124 12.82 2.13 5.00
C LEU A 124 12.96 0.88 4.12
N THR A 125 12.53 -0.29 4.59
CA THR A 125 12.71 -1.58 3.91
C THR A 125 11.43 -2.12 3.27
N THR A 126 10.33 -1.37 3.34
CA THR A 126 9.02 -1.77 2.80
C THR A 126 8.46 -0.71 1.87
N ASP A 127 7.69 -1.16 0.86
CA ASP A 127 7.05 -0.24 -0.08
C ASP A 127 5.92 0.53 0.61
N ARG A 128 5.87 1.85 0.37
CA ARG A 128 4.78 2.74 0.73
C ARG A 128 4.26 3.42 -0.54
N ALA A 129 3.01 3.89 -0.52
CA ALA A 129 2.33 4.50 -1.68
C ALA A 129 3.10 5.64 -2.37
N TYR A 130 4.05 6.28 -1.68
CA TYR A 130 4.88 7.39 -2.17
C TYR A 130 6.39 7.07 -2.18
N ARG A 131 6.81 5.89 -1.73
CA ARG A 131 8.23 5.54 -1.57
C ARG A 131 8.46 4.04 -1.67
N THR A 132 9.32 3.62 -2.58
CA THR A 132 9.79 2.23 -2.68
C THR A 132 10.73 1.87 -1.52
N ALA A 133 10.67 0.63 -1.06
CA ALA A 133 11.62 0.00 -0.16
C ALA A 133 13.08 0.23 -0.60
N GLY A 134 13.92 0.68 0.32
CA GLY A 134 15.37 0.63 0.23
C GLY A 134 15.91 -0.78 0.48
N SER A 135 17.23 -0.98 0.28
CA SER A 135 17.86 -2.21 0.76
C SER A 135 18.01 -2.19 2.27
N VAL A 136 18.16 -3.37 2.88
CA VAL A 136 18.49 -3.48 4.32
C VAL A 136 19.77 -2.72 4.62
N GLU A 137 20.76 -2.79 3.73
CA GLU A 137 22.03 -2.08 3.87
C GLU A 137 21.84 -0.55 3.82
N ASP A 138 21.00 -0.04 2.92
CA ASP A 138 20.69 1.40 2.89
C ASP A 138 19.98 1.85 4.18
N ALA A 139 19.04 1.04 4.68
CA ALA A 139 18.34 1.33 5.92
C ALA A 139 19.30 1.33 7.13
N VAL A 140 20.23 0.38 7.17
CA VAL A 140 21.29 0.30 8.19
C VAL A 140 22.19 1.54 8.16
N GLU A 141 22.60 2.01 6.98
CA GLU A 141 23.40 3.23 6.87
C GLU A 141 22.63 4.47 7.33
N VAL A 142 21.32 4.55 7.07
CA VAL A 142 20.46 5.62 7.62
C VAL A 142 20.40 5.56 9.14
N LEU A 143 20.17 4.37 9.72
CA LEU A 143 20.14 4.21 11.18
C LEU A 143 21.48 4.59 11.83
N ARG A 144 22.61 4.20 11.21
CA ARG A 144 23.95 4.60 11.66
C ARG A 144 24.17 6.10 11.59
N ALA A 145 23.77 6.74 10.49
CA ALA A 145 23.93 8.17 10.30
C ALA A 145 23.08 9.01 11.27
N GLU A 146 21.93 8.48 11.68
CA GLU A 146 21.00 9.15 12.60
C GLU A 146 21.18 8.72 14.08
N ARG A 147 22.20 7.90 14.38
CA ARG A 147 22.61 7.51 15.74
C ARG A 147 22.96 8.75 16.57
N ASN A 148 22.45 8.84 17.80
CA ASN A 148 22.52 10.02 18.69
C ASN A 148 21.91 11.32 18.12
N ARG A 149 21.13 11.24 17.05
CA ARG A 149 20.37 12.37 16.48
C ARG A 149 18.89 12.07 16.47
N GLN A 150 18.45 11.21 15.57
CA GLN A 150 17.08 10.71 15.60
C GLN A 150 16.92 9.63 16.65
N PHE A 151 17.90 8.73 16.74
CA PHE A 151 17.78 7.48 17.48
C PHE A 151 18.78 7.39 18.63
N ASP A 152 18.37 6.76 19.72
CA ASP A 152 19.26 6.38 20.81
C ASP A 152 20.35 5.42 20.29
N ALA A 153 21.60 5.74 20.58
CA ALA A 153 22.74 4.90 20.23
C ALA A 153 22.60 3.46 20.71
N ARG A 154 22.10 3.23 21.93
CA ARG A 154 21.97 1.88 22.49
C ARG A 154 21.01 1.02 21.68
N VAL A 155 19.90 1.60 21.23
CA VAL A 155 18.89 0.90 20.44
C VAL A 155 19.41 0.61 19.03
N VAL A 156 20.09 1.58 18.41
CA VAL A 156 20.73 1.37 17.10
C VAL A 156 21.81 0.28 17.19
N ASP A 157 22.64 0.30 18.22
CA ASP A 157 23.71 -0.69 18.38
C ASP A 157 23.12 -2.09 18.59
N ALA A 158 22.13 -2.25 19.47
CA ALA A 158 21.41 -3.51 19.66
C ALA A 158 20.76 -4.01 18.35
N PHE A 159 20.16 -3.09 17.58
CA PHE A 159 19.61 -3.42 16.26
C PHE A 159 20.66 -3.95 15.29
N LEU A 160 21.85 -3.33 15.25
CA LEU A 160 22.93 -3.74 14.36
C LEU A 160 23.56 -5.07 14.80
N GLU A 161 23.65 -5.32 16.11
CA GLU A 161 24.13 -6.59 16.66
C GLU A 161 23.18 -7.76 16.34
N HIS A 162 21.89 -7.50 16.15
CA HIS A 162 20.87 -8.52 15.84
C HIS A 162 20.34 -8.41 14.40
N LEU A 163 21.14 -7.84 13.49
CA LEU A 163 20.73 -7.57 12.10
C LEU A 163 20.33 -8.84 11.34
N ASP A 164 20.96 -9.98 11.62
CA ASP A 164 20.61 -11.24 10.95
C ASP A 164 19.24 -11.78 11.40
N ASP A 165 18.88 -11.61 12.67
CA ASP A 165 17.54 -11.93 13.17
C ASP A 165 16.48 -10.97 12.61
N VAL A 166 16.81 -9.68 12.51
CA VAL A 166 15.97 -8.68 11.82
C VAL A 166 15.73 -9.08 10.36
N ARG A 167 16.76 -9.53 9.64
CA ARG A 167 16.61 -10.03 8.26
C ARG A 167 15.72 -11.26 8.18
N ALA A 168 15.82 -12.17 9.16
CA ALA A 168 14.95 -13.34 9.24
C ALA A 168 13.49 -12.93 9.42
N ILE A 169 13.20 -11.99 10.33
CA ILE A 169 11.84 -11.44 10.54
C ILE A 169 11.30 -10.79 9.26
N LEU A 170 12.12 -9.98 8.56
CA LEU A 170 11.73 -9.35 7.29
C LEU A 170 11.39 -10.39 6.21
N ALA A 171 12.14 -11.50 6.16
CA ALA A 171 11.92 -12.59 5.22
C ALA A 171 10.68 -13.44 5.58
N GLU A 172 10.41 -13.63 6.87
CA GLU A 172 9.25 -14.38 7.38
C GLU A 172 7.94 -13.64 7.10
N PHE A 173 7.93 -12.32 7.27
CA PHE A 173 6.76 -11.47 7.06
C PHE A 173 6.98 -10.50 5.90
N PRO A 174 7.08 -10.94 4.64
CA PRO A 174 7.36 -10.04 3.53
C PRO A 174 6.27 -8.95 3.42
N ALA A 175 6.67 -7.76 2.96
CA ALA A 175 5.70 -6.76 2.53
C ALA A 175 4.76 -7.40 1.49
N PRO A 176 3.45 -7.08 1.51
CA PRO A 176 2.59 -7.52 0.44
C PRO A 176 3.20 -7.02 -0.86
N VAL A 177 3.41 -7.91 -1.84
CA VAL A 177 3.84 -7.47 -3.17
C VAL A 177 2.74 -6.56 -3.68
N GLU A 178 2.95 -5.24 -3.64
CA GLU A 178 2.10 -4.33 -4.38
C GLU A 178 2.30 -4.71 -5.86
N VAL A 179 1.27 -5.32 -6.43
CA VAL A 179 1.15 -5.45 -7.87
C VAL A 179 1.08 -4.02 -8.38
N VAL A 180 2.22 -3.50 -8.83
CA VAL A 180 2.29 -2.22 -9.53
C VAL A 180 1.42 -2.37 -10.76
N ASP A 181 0.24 -1.76 -10.69
CA ASP A 181 -0.70 -1.68 -11.79
C ASP A 181 -0.10 -0.74 -12.85
N PRO A 182 0.33 -1.27 -14.01
CA PRO A 182 1.00 -0.48 -15.05
C PRO A 182 0.09 0.60 -15.68
N ALA A 183 -1.16 0.72 -15.26
CA ALA A 183 -2.10 1.73 -15.73
C ALA A 183 -2.39 2.85 -14.70
N ARG A 184 -1.82 2.81 -13.49
CA ARG A 184 -2.11 3.80 -12.43
C ARG A 184 -1.27 5.08 -12.54
N ASP A 185 -0.08 5.00 -13.13
CA ASP A 185 0.81 6.15 -13.33
C ASP A 185 0.98 6.36 -14.84
N GLY A 186 0.27 7.36 -15.37
CA GLY A 186 0.35 7.76 -16.78
C GLY A 186 1.81 7.85 -17.23
N ASP A 187 2.10 7.18 -18.34
CA ASP A 187 3.41 7.02 -18.97
C ASP A 187 4.50 6.35 -18.12
N GLY A 188 4.65 5.03 -18.30
CA GLY A 188 5.98 4.42 -18.30
C GLY A 188 6.84 4.64 -17.05
N ALA A 189 6.24 4.68 -15.85
CA ALA A 189 7.00 4.79 -14.61
C ALA A 189 8.04 3.65 -14.54
N PRO A 190 9.34 3.98 -14.46
CA PRO A 190 10.38 2.97 -14.57
C PRO A 190 10.36 2.04 -13.34
N MET A 191 10.38 0.73 -13.61
CA MET A 191 10.27 -0.35 -12.62
C MET A 191 11.35 -0.25 -11.55
N THR A 192 11.00 -0.68 -10.34
CA THR A 192 11.97 -0.88 -9.25
C THR A 192 12.94 -2.01 -9.62
N LEU A 193 14.09 -2.05 -8.95
CA LEU A 193 15.08 -3.11 -9.17
C LEU A 193 14.48 -4.50 -8.94
N GLN A 194 13.71 -4.65 -7.86
CA GLN A 194 13.08 -5.90 -7.47
C GLN A 194 12.03 -6.33 -8.50
N ALA A 195 11.15 -5.43 -8.93
CA ALA A 195 10.10 -5.71 -9.92
C ALA A 195 10.69 -6.06 -11.30
N ALA A 196 11.72 -5.34 -11.75
CA ALA A 196 12.39 -5.60 -13.02
C ALA A 196 13.17 -6.92 -12.98
N ALA A 197 13.83 -7.24 -11.86
CA ALA A 197 14.56 -8.50 -11.68
C ALA A 197 13.61 -9.71 -11.68
N ALA A 198 12.46 -9.59 -10.99
CA ALA A 198 11.42 -10.60 -11.00
C ALA A 198 10.86 -10.82 -12.42
N THR A 199 10.60 -9.74 -13.16
CA THR A 199 10.09 -9.81 -14.54
C THR A 199 11.09 -10.45 -15.50
N LEU A 200 12.39 -10.27 -15.27
CA LEU A 200 13.46 -10.85 -16.06
C LEU A 200 13.91 -12.24 -15.57
N ALA A 201 13.25 -12.78 -14.53
CA ALA A 201 13.61 -14.03 -13.86
C ALA A 201 15.12 -14.10 -13.50
N ILE A 202 15.66 -13.04 -12.91
CA ILE A 202 17.05 -12.93 -12.47
C ILE A 202 17.13 -12.32 -11.08
N SER A 203 18.31 -12.42 -10.44
CA SER A 203 18.54 -11.75 -9.17
C SER A 203 18.69 -10.23 -9.33
N PRO A 204 18.28 -9.44 -8.31
CA PRO A 204 18.51 -7.99 -8.27
C PRO A 204 19.98 -7.61 -8.51
N SER A 205 20.94 -8.36 -7.94
CA SER A 205 22.38 -8.12 -8.11
C SER A 205 22.82 -8.30 -9.57
N ARG A 206 22.27 -9.29 -10.28
CA ARG A 206 22.54 -9.51 -11.70
C ARG A 206 21.99 -8.38 -12.55
N LEU A 207 20.81 -7.87 -12.21
CA LEU A 207 20.20 -6.74 -12.90
C LEU A 207 20.99 -5.42 -12.66
N ARG A 208 21.52 -5.19 -11.45
CA ARG A 208 22.43 -4.04 -11.18
C ARG A 208 23.67 -4.09 -12.07
N ARG A 209 24.34 -5.24 -12.10
CA ARG A 209 25.52 -5.47 -12.94
C ARG A 209 25.21 -5.24 -14.42
N TRP A 210 24.05 -5.66 -14.92
CA TRP A 210 23.65 -5.41 -16.29
C TRP A 210 23.44 -3.92 -16.60
N ALA A 211 22.91 -3.16 -15.64
CA ALA A 211 22.84 -1.71 -15.79
C ALA A 211 24.22 -1.05 -15.75
N ASP A 212 25.16 -1.55 -14.93
CA ASP A 212 26.56 -1.07 -14.90
C ASP A 212 27.31 -1.35 -16.21
N GLU A 213 27.07 -2.53 -16.80
CA GLU A 213 27.61 -2.95 -18.09
C GLU A 213 26.89 -2.28 -19.29
N GLY A 214 25.89 -1.44 -19.05
CA GLY A 214 25.11 -0.77 -20.11
C GLY A 214 24.17 -1.68 -20.90
N ARG A 215 23.90 -2.90 -20.42
CA ARG A 215 23.04 -3.90 -21.09
C ARG A 215 21.54 -3.60 -20.95
N ILE A 216 21.15 -2.80 -19.96
CA ILE A 216 19.79 -2.29 -19.79
C ILE A 216 19.87 -0.86 -19.27
N SER A 217 19.02 0.02 -19.81
CA SER A 217 18.96 1.41 -19.34
C SER A 217 18.39 1.46 -17.91
N ALA A 218 18.99 2.33 -17.10
CA ALA A 218 18.50 2.63 -15.76
C ALA A 218 18.61 4.14 -15.51
N VAL A 219 17.54 4.73 -15.02
CA VAL A 219 17.51 6.13 -14.57
C VAL A 219 17.77 6.15 -13.08
N ARG A 220 18.57 7.11 -12.61
CA ARG A 220 18.74 7.34 -11.18
C ARG A 220 17.73 8.38 -10.71
N THR A 221 17.05 8.10 -9.60
CA THR A 221 16.24 9.11 -8.91
C THR A 221 17.14 10.13 -8.22
N ALA A 222 16.56 11.23 -7.75
CA ALA A 222 17.29 12.22 -6.93
C ALA A 222 17.93 11.61 -5.67
N GLY A 223 17.39 10.51 -5.15
CA GLY A 223 17.96 9.71 -4.06
C GLY A 223 18.98 8.65 -4.48
N GLY A 224 19.43 8.65 -5.75
CA GLY A 224 20.46 7.74 -6.24
C GLY A 224 20.00 6.32 -6.61
N HIS A 225 18.73 5.97 -6.36
CA HIS A 225 18.17 4.64 -6.67
C HIS A 225 17.97 4.43 -8.17
N ARG A 226 18.20 3.19 -8.64
CA ARG A 226 17.96 2.81 -10.03
C ARG A 226 16.49 2.52 -10.30
N ARG A 227 16.03 2.98 -11.45
CA ARG A 227 14.73 2.70 -12.03
C ARG A 227 14.90 2.23 -13.46
N PHE A 228 14.21 1.16 -13.82
CA PHE A 228 14.38 0.48 -15.10
C PHE A 228 13.18 0.79 -15.99
N PRO A 229 13.36 1.50 -17.12
CA PRO A 229 12.25 1.80 -18.02
C PRO A 229 11.51 0.51 -18.41
N LEU A 230 10.18 0.53 -18.30
CA LEU A 230 9.33 -0.63 -18.55
C LEU A 230 9.58 -1.22 -19.96
N GLU A 231 9.80 -0.36 -20.96
CA GLU A 231 10.14 -0.78 -22.33
C GLU A 231 11.46 -1.54 -22.41
N ALA A 232 12.48 -1.10 -21.66
CA ALA A 232 13.79 -1.75 -21.63
C ALA A 232 13.70 -3.14 -20.97
N VAL A 233 12.93 -3.25 -19.88
CA VAL A 233 12.67 -4.54 -19.21
C VAL A 233 11.87 -5.47 -20.12
N ARG A 234 10.83 -4.98 -20.79
CA ARG A 234 10.01 -5.77 -21.72
C ARG A 234 10.81 -6.28 -22.92
N LYS A 235 11.63 -5.41 -23.53
CA LYS A 235 12.50 -5.79 -24.65
C LYS A 235 13.45 -6.92 -24.26
N LEU A 236 14.10 -6.77 -23.11
CA LEU A 236 15.06 -7.77 -22.61
C LEU A 236 14.37 -9.06 -22.14
N ALA A 237 13.15 -8.98 -21.60
CA ALA A 237 12.34 -10.15 -21.28
C ALA A 237 11.95 -10.92 -22.55
N ALA A 238 11.54 -10.21 -23.61
CA ALA A 238 11.21 -10.81 -24.91
C ALA A 238 12.42 -11.48 -25.58
N GLU A 239 13.60 -10.84 -25.58
CA GLU A 239 14.85 -11.43 -26.08
C GLU A 239 15.24 -12.71 -25.33
N ARG A 240 14.81 -12.85 -24.07
CA ARG A 240 15.09 -14.01 -23.22
C ARG A 240 13.93 -15.02 -23.16
N GLY A 241 12.83 -14.77 -23.86
CA GLY A 241 11.64 -15.61 -23.83
C GLY A 241 10.92 -15.64 -22.47
N VAL A 242 11.15 -14.66 -21.59
CA VAL A 242 10.50 -14.59 -20.27
C VAL A 242 9.14 -13.90 -20.43
N ARG A 243 8.05 -14.61 -20.12
CA ARG A 243 6.72 -14.00 -20.04
C ARG A 243 6.49 -13.43 -18.63
N PRO A 244 5.96 -12.20 -18.48
CA PRO A 244 5.64 -11.63 -17.18
C PRO A 244 4.63 -12.55 -16.46
N ASN A 245 5.00 -13.02 -15.27
CA ASN A 245 4.17 -13.90 -14.46
C ASN A 245 3.18 -13.06 -13.64
N VAL A 246 2.08 -12.64 -14.25
CA VAL A 246 0.92 -12.13 -13.51
C VAL A 246 0.11 -13.35 -13.11
N ARG A 247 0.08 -13.69 -11.81
CA ARG A 247 -0.83 -14.74 -11.35
C ARG A 247 -2.27 -14.24 -11.53
N PRO A 248 -3.14 -14.98 -12.23
CA PRO A 248 -4.54 -14.59 -12.39
C PRO A 248 -5.22 -14.61 -11.01
N VAL A 249 -5.94 -13.54 -10.72
CA VAL A 249 -6.79 -13.40 -9.54
C VAL A 249 -8.15 -13.93 -9.91
N GLU A 250 -8.50 -15.08 -9.35
CA GLU A 250 -9.85 -15.62 -9.50
C GLU A 250 -10.85 -14.75 -8.72
N PRO A 251 -12.08 -14.54 -9.23
CA PRO A 251 -13.15 -13.87 -8.48
C PRO A 251 -13.49 -14.64 -7.19
N PRO A 252 -14.19 -14.01 -6.22
CA PRO A 252 -14.67 -14.73 -5.03
C PRO A 252 -15.63 -15.88 -5.41
N GLU A 253 -15.81 -16.84 -4.51
CA GLU A 253 -16.79 -17.93 -4.69
C GLU A 253 -18.13 -17.58 -4.02
N GLU A 254 -18.09 -16.71 -3.02
CA GLU A 254 -19.22 -16.34 -2.19
C GLU A 254 -20.02 -15.17 -2.78
N PRO A 255 -21.35 -15.14 -2.61
CA PRO A 255 -22.17 -13.99 -2.95
C PRO A 255 -21.76 -12.71 -2.20
N LEU A 256 -22.04 -11.56 -2.81
CA LEU A 256 -21.81 -10.21 -2.27
C LEU A 256 -23.15 -9.46 -2.15
N PRO A 257 -23.99 -9.80 -1.14
CA PRO A 257 -25.36 -9.32 -1.04
C PRO A 257 -25.47 -7.82 -0.78
N ILE A 258 -24.58 -7.23 0.02
CA ILE A 258 -24.56 -5.78 0.26
C ILE A 258 -24.09 -5.07 -0.99
N LEU A 259 -23.10 -5.62 -1.73
CA LEU A 259 -22.71 -5.03 -3.01
C LEU A 259 -23.85 -5.09 -4.03
N ALA A 260 -24.55 -6.21 -4.14
CA ALA A 260 -25.74 -6.34 -5.00
C ALA A 260 -26.81 -5.31 -4.62
N GLN A 261 -27.09 -5.13 -3.33
CA GLN A 261 -28.02 -4.11 -2.83
C GLN A 261 -27.57 -2.69 -3.21
N GLN A 262 -26.29 -2.38 -3.06
CA GLN A 262 -25.74 -1.07 -3.40
C GLN A 262 -25.78 -0.81 -4.92
N LEU A 263 -25.52 -1.83 -5.75
CA LEU A 263 -25.63 -1.73 -7.21
C LEU A 263 -27.08 -1.48 -7.63
N ARG A 264 -28.04 -2.19 -7.04
CA ARG A 264 -29.47 -2.00 -7.29
C ARG A 264 -29.97 -0.60 -6.95
N GLY A 265 -29.51 -0.06 -5.81
CA GLY A 265 -29.97 1.25 -5.31
C GLY A 265 -29.20 2.44 -5.88
N PHE A 266 -27.90 2.28 -6.13
CA PHE A 266 -26.98 3.40 -6.38
C PHE A 266 -26.06 3.20 -7.59
N GLY A 267 -26.23 2.14 -8.38
CA GLY A 267 -25.33 1.79 -9.49
C GLY A 267 -25.12 2.92 -10.50
N ALA A 268 -26.19 3.62 -10.90
CA ALA A 268 -26.09 4.74 -11.84
C ALA A 268 -25.23 5.90 -11.28
N GLN A 269 -25.36 6.19 -9.99
CA GLN A 269 -24.53 7.18 -9.30
C GLN A 269 -23.08 6.70 -9.21
N MET A 270 -22.84 5.39 -9.04
CA MET A 270 -21.48 4.83 -9.04
C MET A 270 -20.81 4.98 -10.40
N VAL A 271 -21.52 4.70 -11.49
CA VAL A 271 -21.04 4.92 -12.86
C VAL A 271 -20.71 6.39 -13.08
N SER A 272 -21.62 7.29 -12.71
CA SER A 272 -21.42 8.73 -12.85
C SER A 272 -20.19 9.21 -12.07
N ALA A 273 -20.03 8.76 -10.82
CA ALA A 273 -18.87 9.09 -10.00
C ALA A 273 -17.55 8.52 -10.56
N ALA A 274 -17.58 7.30 -11.09
CA ALA A 274 -16.42 6.68 -11.74
C ALA A 274 -16.03 7.45 -13.01
N ALA A 275 -17.00 7.75 -13.89
CA ALA A 275 -16.76 8.51 -15.11
C ALA A 275 -16.27 9.93 -14.82
N ALA A 276 -16.84 10.62 -13.83
CA ALA A 276 -16.38 11.95 -13.41
C ALA A 276 -14.93 11.91 -12.88
N ALA A 277 -14.54 10.85 -12.17
CA ALA A 277 -13.17 10.67 -11.69
C ALA A 277 -12.17 10.40 -12.83
N VAL A 278 -12.61 9.73 -13.91
CA VAL A 278 -11.83 9.54 -15.14
C VAL A 278 -11.67 10.86 -15.90
N TYR A 279 -12.72 11.69 -15.96
CA TYR A 279 -12.79 12.90 -16.78
C TYR A 279 -12.81 14.21 -15.97
N ARG A 280 -11.86 14.38 -15.04
CA ARG A 280 -11.79 15.44 -14.00
C ARG A 280 -12.03 16.91 -14.45
N GLU A 281 -12.07 17.22 -15.74
CA GLU A 281 -12.31 18.58 -16.30
C GLU A 281 -13.58 18.74 -17.17
N GLY A 282 -14.51 17.76 -17.20
CA GLY A 282 -15.78 17.84 -17.98
C GLY A 282 -15.89 16.77 -19.09
N PRO A 283 -17.06 16.54 -19.72
CA PRO A 283 -17.32 15.29 -20.41
C PRO A 283 -16.85 15.30 -21.87
N HIS A 284 -15.89 14.44 -22.23
CA HIS A 284 -15.60 14.10 -23.63
C HIS A 284 -15.27 12.63 -23.89
N GLY A 285 -15.39 11.73 -22.90
CA GLY A 285 -15.08 10.32 -23.09
C GLY A 285 -16.29 9.40 -23.04
N TRP A 286 -16.15 8.23 -23.65
CA TRP A 286 -17.26 7.32 -23.94
C TRP A 286 -18.06 6.92 -22.69
N PHE A 287 -17.41 6.64 -21.56
CA PHE A 287 -18.09 6.23 -20.31
C PHE A 287 -18.99 7.31 -19.69
N ALA A 288 -18.83 8.58 -20.07
CA ALA A 288 -19.71 9.68 -19.65
C ALA A 288 -20.75 10.04 -20.72
N SER A 289 -20.74 9.36 -21.87
CA SER A 289 -21.60 9.68 -23.01
C SER A 289 -22.97 9.02 -22.93
N GLU A 290 -23.94 9.62 -23.64
CA GLU A 290 -25.27 9.03 -23.85
C GLU A 290 -25.20 7.64 -24.51
N LEU A 291 -24.21 7.44 -25.40
CA LEU A 291 -24.01 6.20 -26.16
C LEU A 291 -23.66 5.02 -25.25
N ALA A 292 -22.88 5.24 -24.19
CA ALA A 292 -22.47 4.17 -23.28
C ALA A 292 -23.55 3.78 -22.27
N ARG A 293 -24.67 4.53 -22.18
CA ARG A 293 -25.65 4.35 -21.10
C ARG A 293 -26.28 2.96 -21.12
N GLU A 294 -26.58 2.43 -22.30
CA GLU A 294 -27.19 1.10 -22.42
C GLU A 294 -26.22 0.00 -22.05
N ASP A 295 -25.00 0.03 -22.58
CA ASP A 295 -23.94 -0.92 -22.23
C ASP A 295 -23.62 -0.93 -20.73
N LEU A 296 -23.52 0.25 -20.13
CA LEU A 296 -23.25 0.40 -18.70
C LEU A 296 -24.41 -0.13 -17.85
N ARG A 297 -25.65 0.05 -18.29
CA ARG A 297 -26.83 -0.50 -17.60
C ARG A 297 -26.86 -2.03 -17.65
N GLU A 298 -26.59 -2.61 -18.82
CA GLU A 298 -26.54 -4.06 -18.99
C GLU A 298 -25.40 -4.68 -18.19
N TRP A 299 -24.21 -4.06 -18.24
CA TRP A 299 -23.07 -4.47 -17.44
C TRP A 299 -23.36 -4.40 -15.93
N MET A 300 -23.96 -3.30 -15.45
CA MET A 300 -24.35 -3.17 -14.04
C MET A 300 -25.36 -4.23 -13.61
N SER A 301 -26.37 -4.50 -14.43
CA SER A 301 -27.37 -5.55 -14.16
C SER A 301 -26.72 -6.95 -14.06
N THR A 302 -25.75 -7.22 -14.94
CA THR A 302 -24.98 -8.47 -14.91
C THR A 302 -24.12 -8.55 -13.66
N LEU A 303 -23.45 -7.47 -13.28
CA LEU A 303 -22.64 -7.38 -12.06
C LEU A 303 -23.50 -7.56 -10.81
N GLU A 304 -24.66 -6.92 -10.74
CA GLU A 304 -25.62 -7.09 -9.65
C GLU A 304 -26.03 -8.56 -9.51
N THR A 305 -26.46 -9.18 -10.61
CA THR A 305 -26.90 -10.58 -10.62
C THR A 305 -25.77 -11.54 -10.23
N ALA A 306 -24.55 -11.27 -10.69
CA ALA A 306 -23.37 -12.05 -10.32
C ALA A 306 -23.07 -11.97 -8.83
N CYS A 307 -23.14 -10.76 -8.25
CA CYS A 307 -22.97 -10.53 -6.82
C CYS A 307 -24.07 -11.17 -5.99
N GLU A 308 -25.33 -11.10 -6.43
CA GLU A 308 -26.47 -11.71 -5.73
C GLU A 308 -26.37 -13.24 -5.69
N ARG A 309 -25.85 -13.85 -6.76
CA ARG A 309 -25.79 -15.32 -6.91
C ARG A 309 -24.45 -15.95 -6.54
N GLY A 310 -23.38 -15.17 -6.41
CA GLY A 310 -22.01 -15.68 -6.28
C GLY A 310 -21.48 -16.34 -7.56
N VAL A 311 -21.99 -15.93 -8.74
CA VAL A 311 -21.62 -16.53 -10.04
C VAL A 311 -21.02 -15.47 -10.94
N TYR A 312 -19.68 -15.43 -11.01
CA TYR A 312 -18.92 -14.35 -11.63
C TYR A 312 -18.45 -14.53 -13.10
N PRO A 313 -18.43 -15.73 -13.71
CA PRO A 313 -18.07 -15.85 -15.13
C PRO A 313 -18.89 -14.96 -16.08
N PRO A 314 -20.22 -14.77 -15.90
CA PRO A 314 -21.00 -13.86 -16.74
C PRO A 314 -20.53 -12.41 -16.67
N VAL A 315 -20.16 -11.90 -15.48
CA VAL A 315 -19.71 -10.51 -15.35
C VAL A 315 -18.30 -10.30 -15.89
N LEU A 316 -17.44 -11.33 -15.86
CA LEU A 316 -16.14 -11.28 -16.55
C LEU A 316 -16.34 -11.14 -18.08
N GLN A 317 -17.29 -11.89 -18.66
CA GLN A 317 -17.64 -11.79 -20.08
C GLN A 317 -18.28 -10.44 -20.43
N ALA A 318 -19.22 -9.97 -19.61
CA ALA A 318 -19.86 -8.67 -19.81
C ALA A 318 -18.85 -7.51 -19.69
N SER A 319 -17.89 -7.60 -18.77
CA SER A 319 -16.82 -6.61 -18.64
C SER A 319 -15.92 -6.59 -19.89
N ASP A 320 -15.54 -7.76 -20.43
CA ASP A 320 -14.79 -7.84 -21.69
C ASP A 320 -15.56 -7.24 -22.87
N ALA A 321 -16.87 -7.52 -22.97
CA ALA A 321 -17.74 -6.96 -24.00
C ALA A 321 -17.84 -5.44 -23.90
N LEU A 322 -18.11 -4.90 -22.70
CA LEU A 322 -18.16 -3.47 -22.42
C LEU A 322 -16.85 -2.78 -22.86
N MET A 323 -15.70 -3.40 -22.56
CA MET A 323 -14.39 -2.83 -22.84
C MET A 323 -13.98 -2.90 -24.31
N LYS A 324 -14.49 -3.89 -25.06
CA LYS A 324 -14.37 -3.94 -26.52
C LYS A 324 -15.24 -2.88 -27.18
N HIS A 325 -16.44 -2.69 -26.68
CA HIS A 325 -17.36 -1.69 -27.21
C HIS A 325 -16.89 -0.25 -26.92
N ALA A 326 -16.33 -0.02 -25.72
CA ALA A 326 -15.64 1.22 -25.40
C ALA A 326 -14.49 1.51 -26.39
N HIS A 327 -13.70 0.48 -26.71
CA HIS A 327 -12.58 0.61 -27.63
C HIS A 327 -13.01 0.95 -29.06
N SER A 328 -14.10 0.36 -29.56
CA SER A 328 -14.63 0.70 -30.89
C SER A 328 -15.14 2.15 -30.96
N HIS A 329 -15.42 2.76 -29.81
CA HIS A 329 -15.78 4.17 -29.66
C HIS A 329 -14.61 5.06 -29.22
N ALA A 330 -13.39 4.65 -29.56
CA ALA A 330 -12.15 5.39 -29.32
C ALA A 330 -11.77 5.61 -27.84
N ALA A 331 -12.40 4.91 -26.89
CA ALA A 331 -11.90 4.91 -25.52
C ALA A 331 -10.51 4.24 -25.48
N SER A 332 -9.54 4.99 -24.98
CA SER A 332 -8.16 4.53 -24.84
C SER A 332 -8.07 3.35 -23.86
N LEU A 333 -6.95 2.63 -23.90
CA LEU A 333 -6.68 1.59 -22.89
C LEU A 333 -6.66 2.18 -21.47
N LEU A 334 -6.10 3.38 -21.31
CA LEU A 334 -6.03 4.09 -20.04
C LEU A 334 -7.43 4.42 -19.50
N GLU A 335 -8.32 4.95 -20.34
CA GLU A 335 -9.70 5.25 -19.93
C GLU A 335 -10.47 4.00 -19.51
N ARG A 336 -10.34 2.91 -20.26
CA ARG A 336 -11.01 1.63 -19.97
C ARG A 336 -10.54 1.04 -18.65
N HIS A 337 -9.23 1.07 -18.40
CA HIS A 337 -8.66 0.61 -17.14
C HIS A 337 -9.07 1.50 -15.97
N ALA A 338 -8.91 2.82 -16.13
CA ALA A 338 -9.25 3.80 -15.12
C ALA A 338 -10.73 3.72 -14.75
N PHE A 339 -11.63 3.48 -15.70
CA PHE A 339 -13.05 3.33 -15.40
C PHE A 339 -13.32 2.17 -14.42
N LEU A 340 -12.81 0.97 -14.68
CA LEU A 340 -13.02 -0.18 -13.78
C LEU A 340 -12.37 0.05 -12.40
N GLU A 341 -11.19 0.67 -12.37
CA GLU A 341 -10.52 1.01 -11.11
C GLU A 341 -11.35 1.99 -10.28
N ARG A 342 -11.80 3.09 -10.89
CA ARG A 342 -12.60 4.10 -10.21
C ARG A 342 -13.95 3.56 -9.79
N PHE A 343 -14.58 2.73 -10.61
CA PHE A 343 -15.83 2.07 -10.24
C PHE A 343 -15.64 1.16 -9.04
N GLY A 344 -14.60 0.32 -9.01
CA GLY A 344 -14.29 -0.53 -7.87
C GLY A 344 -14.03 0.27 -6.58
N GLN A 345 -13.31 1.39 -6.66
CA GLN A 345 -13.10 2.30 -5.53
C GLN A 345 -14.42 2.91 -5.02
N VAL A 346 -15.31 3.31 -5.92
CA VAL A 346 -16.64 3.84 -5.57
C VAL A 346 -17.49 2.76 -4.90
N ALA A 347 -17.52 1.54 -5.45
CA ALA A 347 -18.25 0.41 -4.89
C ALA A 347 -17.77 0.05 -3.47
N VAL A 348 -16.45 -0.02 -3.25
CA VAL A 348 -15.88 -0.28 -1.93
C VAL A 348 -16.26 0.82 -0.92
N ARG A 349 -16.24 2.10 -1.33
CA ARG A 349 -16.69 3.20 -0.45
C ARG A 349 -18.17 3.08 -0.09
N ALA A 350 -19.02 2.67 -1.04
CA ALA A 350 -20.44 2.45 -0.77
C ALA A 350 -20.65 1.31 0.25
N LEU A 351 -19.88 0.22 0.15
CA LEU A 351 -19.92 -0.87 1.12
C LEU A 351 -19.50 -0.44 2.52
N VAL A 352 -18.43 0.34 2.65
CA VAL A 352 -17.97 0.88 3.94
C VAL A 352 -19.06 1.74 4.57
N ARG A 353 -19.69 2.63 3.80
CA ARG A 353 -20.80 3.48 4.28
C ARG A 353 -22.04 2.68 4.66
N ALA A 354 -22.28 1.55 3.98
CA ALA A 354 -23.38 0.64 4.27
C ALA A 354 -23.11 -0.29 5.47
N GLY A 355 -21.93 -0.21 6.11
CA GLY A 355 -21.56 -1.06 7.23
C GLY A 355 -21.31 -2.53 6.84
N ALA A 356 -20.90 -2.79 5.60
CA ALA A 356 -20.62 -4.14 5.12
C ALA A 356 -19.49 -4.81 5.92
N ALA A 357 -19.56 -6.14 6.05
CA ALA A 357 -18.52 -6.92 6.72
C ALA A 357 -17.16 -6.76 6.01
N ARG A 358 -16.07 -6.83 6.78
CA ARG A 358 -14.70 -6.73 6.24
C ARG A 358 -14.40 -7.79 5.17
N THR A 359 -15.02 -8.96 5.28
CA THR A 359 -14.91 -10.06 4.30
C THR A 359 -15.51 -9.69 2.96
N GLU A 360 -16.73 -9.11 2.95
CA GLU A 360 -17.41 -8.70 1.72
C GLU A 360 -16.68 -7.54 1.03
N ILE A 361 -16.09 -6.62 1.80
CA ILE A 361 -15.21 -5.56 1.26
C ILE A 361 -13.97 -6.19 0.58
N ALA A 362 -13.35 -7.19 1.20
CA ALA A 362 -12.18 -7.86 0.63
C ALA A 362 -12.54 -8.63 -0.66
N TYR A 363 -13.66 -9.35 -0.67
CA TYR A 363 -14.15 -10.07 -1.84
C TYR A 363 -14.56 -9.15 -2.98
N THR A 364 -15.14 -7.99 -2.65
CA THR A 364 -15.42 -6.94 -3.63
C THR A 364 -14.14 -6.43 -4.29
N ARG A 365 -13.09 -6.16 -3.50
CA ARG A 365 -11.78 -5.76 -4.06
C ARG A 365 -11.23 -6.85 -4.98
N ARG A 366 -11.27 -8.11 -4.54
CA ARG A 366 -10.83 -9.27 -5.33
C ARG A 366 -11.59 -9.38 -6.66
N LEU A 367 -12.92 -9.20 -6.65
CA LEU A 367 -13.74 -9.20 -7.85
C LEU A 367 -13.29 -8.11 -8.83
N PHE A 368 -13.13 -6.87 -8.39
CA PHE A 368 -12.71 -5.79 -9.28
C PHE A 368 -11.28 -5.96 -9.80
N THR A 369 -10.37 -6.54 -9.02
CA THR A 369 -9.04 -6.93 -9.51
C THR A 369 -9.14 -8.00 -10.61
N ALA A 370 -10.01 -9.00 -10.47
CA ALA A 370 -10.24 -10.01 -11.50
C ALA A 370 -10.82 -9.39 -12.79
N LEU A 371 -11.79 -8.47 -12.67
CA LEU A 371 -12.37 -7.76 -13.80
C LEU A 371 -11.32 -6.91 -14.55
N GLN A 372 -10.38 -6.28 -13.81
CA GLN A 372 -9.29 -5.51 -14.39
C GLN A 372 -8.25 -6.40 -15.08
N GLN A 373 -7.85 -7.52 -14.49
CA GLN A 373 -6.87 -8.43 -15.10
C GLN A 373 -7.38 -9.03 -16.42
N GLY A 374 -8.69 -9.28 -16.53
CA GLY A 374 -9.31 -9.73 -17.78
C GLY A 374 -9.06 -8.80 -18.97
N LEU A 375 -8.81 -7.50 -18.73
CA LEU A 375 -8.41 -6.54 -19.78
C LEU A 375 -6.97 -6.75 -20.28
N LEU A 376 -6.08 -7.20 -19.41
CA LEU A 376 -4.63 -7.27 -19.65
C LEU A 376 -4.21 -8.62 -20.26
N GLU A 377 -4.90 -9.70 -19.91
CA GLU A 377 -4.52 -11.07 -20.29
C GLU A 377 -4.85 -11.44 -21.74
N LYS A 378 -5.81 -10.78 -22.38
CA LYS A 378 -6.24 -11.12 -23.77
C LYS A 378 -5.45 -10.41 -24.88
N ARG A 379 -4.23 -9.97 -24.60
CA ARG A 379 -3.21 -9.69 -25.64
C ARG A 379 -2.45 -10.97 -25.96
N GLY A 380 -3.12 -11.87 -26.65
CA GLY A 380 -2.55 -13.03 -27.33
C GLY A 380 -2.89 -12.96 -28.80
#